data_AF-A0AAV9DWS3-F1
#
_entry.id   AF-A0AAV9DWS3-F1
#
_cell.length_a   1.000
_cell.length_b   1.000
_cell.length_c   1.000
_cell.angle_alpha   90.00
_cell.angle_beta   90.00
_cell.angle_gamma   90.00
#
_symmetry.space_group_name_H-M   'P 1'
#
loop_
_entity.id
_entity.type
_entity.pdbx_description
1 polymer ?
#
loop_
_entity_poly.entity_id
_entity_poly.type
_entity_poly.pdbx_seq_one_letter_code
_entity_poly.pdbx_strand_id
1 'polypeptide(L)'
;MSKSGKRQPPKPVDLDPHGEKLLQVEDPLLEATKYLKLLQKNSSQSMETHLLSFELNMRKQKILLAFQALKQLLKLNPDSPDSHRCLIRFFHKVSGFGAPVTDSEKLISNVLEVERPNLSQLHERTLVEANRSFLQKHKDSLMHRAAAAEMLYVLEPDKKIEAIKLIDDSANKMVAKDGALGPVLEWSLKDCIAVHKLLETVLIDPDASSRWKARCAEYFPFSTYFEGIHSSAMSHLESLENGGIVHAETETRDANILNGKLHSFKQLAI
;
A
#
# COMPACT_ATOMS: atom_id res chain seq x y z
N MET A 1 25.23 24.25 54.28
CA MET A 1 23.86 24.06 53.73
C MET A 1 23.98 23.47 52.33
N SER A 2 24.17 22.15 52.22
CA SER A 2 24.31 21.46 50.92
C SER A 2 22.94 21.08 50.36
N LYS A 3 22.64 21.56 49.16
CA LYS A 3 21.38 21.31 48.44
C LYS A 3 21.30 19.83 48.07
N SER A 4 20.31 19.13 48.63
CA SER A 4 19.94 17.77 48.26
C SER A 4 19.45 17.73 46.81
N GLY A 5 20.21 17.06 45.94
CA GLY A 5 19.83 16.81 44.55
C GLY A 5 18.66 15.83 44.52
N LYS A 6 17.52 16.28 43.99
CA LYS A 6 16.36 15.42 43.72
C LYS A 6 16.78 14.32 42.74
N ARG A 7 16.85 13.07 43.22
CA ARG A 7 17.03 11.88 42.38
C ARG A 7 15.85 11.77 41.41
N GLN A 8 16.15 11.77 40.12
CA GLN A 8 15.19 11.47 39.07
C GLN A 8 14.65 10.03 39.29
N PRO A 9 13.34 9.78 39.13
CA PRO A 9 12.80 8.43 39.25
C PRO A 9 13.45 7.49 38.23
N PRO A 10 13.72 6.23 38.59
CA PRO A 10 14.31 5.26 37.67
C PRO A 10 13.40 5.10 36.45
N LYS A 11 13.99 5.17 35.25
CA LYS A 11 13.25 4.96 34.00
C LYS A 11 12.62 3.56 34.03
N PRO A 12 11.36 3.41 33.59
CA PRO A 12 10.75 2.10 33.45
C PRO A 12 11.65 1.20 32.59
N VAL A 13 11.99 0.02 33.11
CA VAL A 13 12.73 -0.98 32.35
C VAL A 13 11.75 -1.62 31.37
N ASP A 14 12.10 -1.58 30.09
CA ASP A 14 11.33 -2.28 29.06
C ASP A 14 11.49 -3.79 29.24
N LEU A 15 10.36 -4.48 29.43
CA LEU A 15 10.31 -5.93 29.65
C LEU A 15 10.20 -6.72 28.33
N ASP A 16 10.14 -6.06 27.18
CA ASP A 16 10.08 -6.65 25.85
C ASP A 16 10.91 -5.86 24.81
N PRO A 17 12.23 -5.72 25.01
CA PRO A 17 13.07 -4.88 24.15
C PRO A 17 13.17 -5.37 22.70
N HIS A 18 12.87 -6.65 22.45
CA HIS A 18 12.88 -7.26 21.11
C HIS A 18 11.47 -7.39 20.50
N GLY A 19 10.40 -7.04 21.22
CA GLY A 19 9.02 -7.11 20.73
C GLY A 19 8.48 -8.53 20.58
N GLU A 20 9.07 -9.53 21.24
CA GLU A 20 8.65 -10.93 21.12
C GLU A 20 7.25 -11.13 21.70
N LYS A 21 6.91 -10.42 22.78
CA LYS A 21 5.56 -10.47 23.36
C LYS A 21 4.55 -9.73 22.47
N LEU A 22 4.97 -8.65 21.81
CA LEU A 22 4.13 -7.94 20.84
C LEU A 22 3.75 -8.82 19.64
N LEU A 23 4.65 -9.70 19.19
CA LEU A 23 4.37 -10.66 18.11
C LEU A 23 3.39 -11.76 18.53
N GLN A 24 3.30 -12.08 19.83
CA GLN A 24 2.48 -13.15 20.39
C GLN A 24 1.12 -12.68 20.94
N VAL A 25 0.71 -11.45 20.62
CA VAL A 25 -0.60 -10.92 21.06
C VAL A 25 -1.75 -11.78 20.55
N GLU A 26 -2.64 -12.20 21.46
CA GLU A 26 -3.78 -13.07 21.15
C GLU A 26 -4.81 -12.42 20.21
N ASP A 27 -5.13 -11.14 20.42
CA ASP A 27 -6.05 -10.38 19.56
C ASP A 27 -5.40 -9.10 19.00
N PRO A 28 -4.68 -9.21 17.86
CA PRO A 28 -4.08 -8.06 17.19
C PRO A 28 -5.11 -7.00 16.76
N LEU A 29 -6.36 -7.39 16.48
CA LEU A 29 -7.40 -6.45 16.05
C LEU A 29 -7.93 -5.61 17.23
N LEU A 30 -7.92 -6.15 18.44
CA LEU A 30 -8.21 -5.39 19.65
C LEU A 30 -7.13 -4.36 19.92
N GLU A 31 -5.85 -4.73 19.83
CA GLU A 31 -4.74 -3.80 20.00
C GLU A 31 -4.76 -2.70 18.92
N ALA A 32 -4.96 -3.05 17.66
CA ALA A 32 -5.12 -2.09 16.57
C ALA A 32 -6.28 -1.10 16.82
N THR A 33 -7.34 -1.53 17.52
CA THR A 33 -8.46 -0.64 17.88
C THR A 33 -8.01 0.49 18.82
N LYS A 34 -7.02 0.25 19.70
CA LYS A 34 -6.50 1.28 20.60
C LYS A 34 -5.79 2.40 19.82
N TYR A 35 -4.94 2.03 18.87
CA TYR A 35 -4.26 2.97 17.98
C TYR A 35 -5.24 3.70 17.07
N LEU A 36 -6.23 2.99 16.52
CA LEU A 36 -7.26 3.60 15.69
C LEU A 36 -8.03 4.70 16.44
N LYS A 37 -8.39 4.46 17.71
CA LYS A 37 -9.06 5.48 18.54
C LYS A 37 -8.18 6.73 18.72
N LEU A 38 -6.86 6.55 18.86
CA LEU A 38 -5.94 7.67 18.96
C LEU A 38 -5.87 8.47 17.64
N LEU A 39 -5.83 7.78 16.50
CA LEU A 39 -5.84 8.42 15.18
C LEU A 39 -7.16 9.14 14.92
N GLN A 40 -8.30 8.53 15.24
CA GLN A 40 -9.60 9.18 15.11
C GLN A 40 -9.74 10.42 15.99
N LYS A 41 -9.11 10.44 17.17
CA LYS A 41 -9.12 11.60 18.07
C LYS A 41 -8.24 12.74 17.58
N ASN A 42 -7.06 12.44 17.03
CA ASN A 42 -6.04 13.46 16.73
C ASN A 42 -5.88 13.76 15.23
N SER A 43 -6.41 12.91 14.35
CA SER A 43 -6.20 12.95 12.89
C SER A 43 -7.46 12.54 12.14
N SER A 44 -8.62 13.03 12.58
CA SER A 44 -9.93 12.73 11.99
C SER A 44 -10.13 13.25 10.57
N GLN A 45 -9.26 14.14 10.08
CA GLN A 45 -9.29 14.68 8.72
C GLN A 45 -8.32 13.96 7.76
N SER A 46 -7.56 12.98 8.24
CA SER A 46 -6.67 12.17 7.39
C SER A 46 -7.45 11.03 6.72
N MET A 47 -7.18 10.84 5.42
CA MET A 47 -7.73 9.72 4.65
C MET A 47 -7.28 8.38 5.23
N GLU A 48 -5.99 8.28 5.57
CA GLU A 48 -5.35 7.08 6.09
C GLU A 48 -6.02 6.60 7.40
N THR A 49 -6.40 7.52 8.28
CA THR A 49 -7.15 7.20 9.50
C THR A 49 -8.45 6.45 9.18
N HIS A 50 -9.21 6.92 8.19
CA HIS A 50 -10.48 6.31 7.85
C HIS A 50 -10.32 5.05 6.99
N LEU A 51 -9.26 4.94 6.18
CA LEU A 51 -8.90 3.70 5.48
C LEU A 51 -8.58 2.59 6.49
N LEU A 52 -7.76 2.90 7.50
CA LEU A 52 -7.47 1.97 8.60
C LEU A 52 -8.74 1.61 9.39
N SER A 53 -9.60 2.59 9.65
CA SER A 53 -10.91 2.37 10.30
C SER A 53 -11.77 1.40 9.51
N PHE A 54 -11.84 1.58 8.20
CA PHE A 54 -12.58 0.71 7.30
C PHE A 54 -12.03 -0.71 7.33
N GLU A 55 -10.72 -0.89 7.09
CA GLU A 55 -10.07 -2.21 7.03
C GLU A 55 -10.18 -2.98 8.36
N LEU A 56 -10.06 -2.28 9.49
CA LEU A 56 -10.20 -2.89 10.81
C LEU A 56 -11.63 -3.34 11.08
N ASN A 57 -12.62 -2.47 10.82
CA ASN A 57 -14.02 -2.79 11.07
C ASN A 57 -14.55 -3.87 10.12
N MET A 58 -14.06 -3.93 8.87
CA MET A 58 -14.37 -5.00 7.94
C MET A 58 -13.87 -6.36 8.46
N ARG A 59 -12.62 -6.44 8.97
CA ARG A 59 -12.07 -7.67 9.58
C ARG A 59 -12.82 -8.09 10.84
N LYS A 60 -13.25 -7.12 11.66
CA LYS A 60 -14.05 -7.36 12.87
C LYS A 60 -15.54 -7.58 12.60
N GLN A 61 -15.97 -7.58 11.33
CA GLN A 61 -17.37 -7.70 10.90
C GLN A 61 -18.31 -6.64 11.52
N LYS A 62 -17.78 -5.46 11.86
CA LYS A 62 -18.56 -4.33 12.37
C LYS A 62 -19.08 -3.49 11.20
N ILE A 63 -20.08 -4.01 10.50
CA ILE A 63 -20.55 -3.49 9.20
C ILE A 63 -20.93 -2.00 9.24
N LEU A 64 -21.70 -1.57 10.24
CA LEU A 64 -22.11 -0.17 10.34
C LEU A 64 -20.95 0.79 10.63
N LEU A 65 -19.93 0.36 11.39
CA LEU A 65 -18.73 1.16 11.63
C LEU A 65 -17.83 1.22 10.39
N ALA A 66 -17.74 0.11 9.64
CA ALA A 66 -17.06 0.11 8.34
C ALA A 66 -17.77 1.06 7.36
N PHE A 67 -19.11 1.04 7.33
CA PHE A 67 -19.90 1.96 6.52
C PHE A 67 -19.71 3.42 6.93
N GLN A 68 -19.67 3.70 8.23
CA GLN A 68 -19.38 5.03 8.74
C GLN A 68 -18.00 5.52 8.28
N ALA A 69 -16.97 4.67 8.35
CA ALA A 69 -15.64 5.00 7.87
C ALA A 69 -15.63 5.28 6.36
N LEU A 70 -16.35 4.48 5.57
CA LEU A 70 -16.53 4.70 4.14
C LEU A 70 -17.18 6.06 3.84
N LYS A 71 -18.25 6.43 4.57
CA LYS A 71 -18.88 7.75 4.41
C LYS A 71 -17.89 8.90 4.70
N GLN A 72 -17.00 8.74 5.68
CA GLN A 72 -15.96 9.75 5.95
C GLN A 72 -14.92 9.81 4.82
N LEU A 73 -14.50 8.68 4.27
CA LEU A 73 -13.59 8.64 3.10
C LEU A 73 -14.18 9.37 1.91
N LEU A 74 -15.45 9.07 1.57
CA LEU A 74 -16.15 9.73 0.46
C LEU A 74 -16.36 11.23 0.70
N LYS A 75 -16.53 11.63 1.97
CA LYS A 75 -16.62 13.05 2.35
C LYS A 75 -15.30 13.79 2.17
N LEU A 76 -14.18 13.16 2.52
CA LEU A 76 -12.84 13.76 2.43
C LEU A 76 -12.35 13.82 0.98
N ASN A 77 -12.43 12.69 0.26
CA ASN A 77 -12.09 12.65 -1.15
C ASN A 77 -12.91 11.56 -1.86
N PRO A 78 -13.99 11.94 -2.57
CA PRO A 78 -14.85 11.01 -3.30
C PRO A 78 -14.17 10.40 -4.52
N ASP A 79 -13.15 11.06 -5.06
CA ASP A 79 -12.45 10.64 -6.28
C ASP A 79 -11.19 9.83 -5.97
N SER A 80 -10.83 9.65 -4.70
CA SER A 80 -9.65 8.86 -4.34
C SER A 80 -9.76 7.40 -4.81
N PRO A 81 -8.69 6.83 -5.39
CA PRO A 81 -8.61 5.41 -5.72
C PRO A 81 -8.96 4.49 -4.53
N ASP A 82 -8.52 4.85 -3.33
CA ASP A 82 -8.74 4.03 -2.13
C ASP A 82 -10.18 4.14 -1.62
N SER A 83 -10.79 5.34 -1.69
CA SER A 83 -12.23 5.51 -1.42
C SER A 83 -13.06 4.61 -2.34
N HIS A 84 -12.71 4.56 -3.63
CA HIS A 84 -13.40 3.72 -4.62
C HIS A 84 -13.21 2.22 -4.33
N ARG A 85 -12.00 1.78 -3.99
CA ARG A 85 -11.73 0.40 -3.54
C ARG A 85 -12.60 0.03 -2.35
N CYS A 86 -12.61 0.88 -1.31
CA CYS A 86 -13.42 0.64 -0.11
C CYS A 86 -14.91 0.58 -0.43
N LEU A 87 -15.40 1.48 -1.27
CA LEU A 87 -16.80 1.52 -1.70
C LEU A 87 -17.24 0.22 -2.36
N ILE A 88 -16.53 -0.20 -3.41
CA ILE A 88 -16.89 -1.39 -4.16
C ILE A 88 -16.72 -2.65 -3.30
N ARG A 89 -15.59 -2.80 -2.58
CA ARG A 89 -15.36 -3.94 -1.69
C ARG A 89 -16.41 -4.05 -0.59
N PHE A 90 -16.83 -2.93 -0.01
CA PHE A 90 -17.87 -2.91 1.02
C PHE A 90 -19.18 -3.49 0.49
N PHE A 91 -19.72 -2.91 -0.58
CA PHE A 91 -21.01 -3.34 -1.09
C PHE A 91 -20.94 -4.73 -1.73
N HIS A 92 -19.85 -5.09 -2.40
CA HIS A 92 -19.66 -6.44 -2.90
C HIS A 92 -19.66 -7.47 -1.75
N LYS A 93 -18.95 -7.18 -0.66
CA LYS A 93 -18.90 -8.07 0.50
C LYS A 93 -20.25 -8.20 1.20
N VAL A 94 -20.97 -7.08 1.38
CA VAL A 94 -22.31 -7.07 1.98
C VAL A 94 -23.33 -7.81 1.12
N SER A 95 -23.27 -7.64 -0.21
CA SER A 95 -24.15 -8.38 -1.12
C SER A 95 -23.89 -9.89 -1.12
N GLY A 96 -22.70 -10.32 -0.71
CA GLY A 96 -22.38 -11.74 -0.50
C GLY A 96 -22.86 -12.31 0.84
N PHE A 97 -23.45 -11.50 1.72
CA PHE A 97 -24.10 -12.03 2.92
C PHE A 97 -25.43 -12.68 2.54
N GLY A 98 -25.74 -13.80 3.21
CA GLY A 98 -27.02 -14.48 3.04
C GLY A 98 -28.19 -13.60 3.47
N ALA A 99 -29.42 -14.08 3.24
CA ALA A 99 -30.62 -13.37 3.68
C ALA A 99 -30.55 -13.09 5.19
N PRO A 100 -30.89 -11.86 5.65
CA PRO A 100 -30.77 -11.49 7.06
C PRO A 100 -31.70 -12.36 7.91
N VAL A 101 -31.12 -13.12 8.83
CA VAL A 101 -31.85 -14.09 9.67
C VAL A 101 -32.25 -13.45 10.99
N THR A 102 -31.33 -12.70 11.58
CA THR A 102 -31.52 -12.03 12.86
C THR A 102 -32.08 -10.62 12.70
N ASP A 103 -32.73 -10.09 13.73
CA ASP A 103 -33.26 -8.73 13.69
C ASP A 103 -32.15 -7.67 13.60
N SER A 104 -30.95 -7.97 14.11
CA SER A 104 -29.77 -7.12 13.95
C SER A 104 -29.31 -7.05 12.49
N GLU A 105 -29.28 -8.17 11.77
CA GLU A 105 -28.93 -8.20 10.35
C GLU A 105 -29.96 -7.48 9.49
N LYS A 106 -31.26 -7.64 9.80
CA LYS A 106 -32.34 -6.90 9.12
C LYS A 106 -32.18 -5.39 9.31
N LEU A 107 -31.87 -4.95 10.53
CA LEU A 107 -31.61 -3.53 10.81
C LEU A 107 -30.42 -3.01 10.00
N ILE A 108 -29.33 -3.78 9.91
CA ILE A 108 -28.16 -3.42 9.10
C ILE A 108 -28.55 -3.30 7.62
N SER A 109 -29.28 -4.29 7.07
CA SER A 109 -29.74 -4.26 5.67
C SER A 109 -30.58 -3.01 5.40
N ASN A 110 -31.55 -2.72 6.25
CA ASN A 110 -32.43 -1.55 6.10
C ASN A 110 -31.64 -0.24 6.09
N VAL A 111 -30.66 -0.08 6.99
CA VAL A 111 -29.82 1.12 7.03
C VAL A 111 -29.02 1.26 5.73
N LEU A 112 -28.47 0.17 5.21
CA LEU A 112 -27.67 0.20 3.99
C LEU A 112 -28.52 0.44 2.73
N GLU A 113 -29.73 -0.11 2.67
CA GLU A 113 -30.68 0.13 1.58
C GLU A 113 -31.12 1.60 1.53
N VAL A 114 -31.38 2.21 2.68
CA VAL A 114 -31.76 3.64 2.78
C VAL A 114 -30.60 4.57 2.45
N GLU A 115 -29.37 4.21 2.87
CA GLU A 115 -28.21 5.09 2.71
C GLU A 115 -27.51 4.94 1.36
N ARG A 116 -27.61 3.79 0.69
CA ARG A 116 -26.94 3.55 -0.60
C ARG A 116 -27.31 4.57 -1.68
N PRO A 117 -28.58 4.97 -1.88
CA PRO A 117 -28.96 5.99 -2.87
C PRO A 117 -28.36 7.37 -2.60
N ASN A 118 -28.00 7.67 -1.34
CA ASN A 118 -27.40 8.95 -0.95
C ASN A 118 -25.92 9.05 -1.33
N LEU A 119 -25.30 7.94 -1.75
CA LEU A 119 -23.92 7.94 -2.23
C LEU A 119 -23.91 8.31 -3.71
N SER A 120 -23.40 9.50 -4.03
CA SER A 120 -23.37 10.03 -5.41
C SER A 120 -22.64 9.10 -6.40
N GLN A 121 -21.68 8.31 -5.92
CA GLN A 121 -20.93 7.34 -6.72
C GLN A 121 -21.77 6.14 -7.17
N LEU A 122 -22.82 5.78 -6.41
CA LEU A 122 -23.66 4.61 -6.63
C LEU A 122 -25.10 4.94 -7.03
N HIS A 123 -25.42 6.22 -7.27
CA HIS A 123 -26.78 6.69 -7.54
C HIS A 123 -27.43 5.89 -8.68
N GLU A 124 -28.33 4.96 -8.32
CA GLU A 124 -29.02 3.99 -9.19
C GLU A 124 -28.12 3.11 -10.07
N ARG A 125 -26.82 3.03 -9.76
CA ARG A 125 -25.84 2.26 -10.52
C ARG A 125 -25.54 0.92 -9.84
N THR A 126 -25.34 -0.09 -10.66
CA THR A 126 -24.67 -1.32 -10.23
C THR A 126 -23.22 -1.03 -9.86
N LEU A 127 -22.58 -1.92 -9.10
CA LEU A 127 -21.16 -1.78 -8.75
C LEU A 127 -20.26 -1.81 -10.00
N VAL A 128 -20.64 -2.59 -11.01
CA VAL A 128 -19.93 -2.68 -12.30
C VAL A 128 -20.02 -1.37 -13.06
N GLU A 129 -21.20 -0.76 -13.15
CA GLU A 129 -21.40 0.55 -13.79
C GLU A 129 -20.67 1.67 -13.04
N ALA A 130 -20.70 1.64 -11.70
CA ALA A 130 -19.95 2.58 -10.89
C ALA A 130 -18.45 2.47 -11.14
N ASN A 131 -17.90 1.24 -11.20
CA ASN A 131 -16.49 1.00 -11.51
C ASN A 131 -16.11 1.49 -12.92
N ARG A 132 -16.97 1.22 -13.91
CA ARG A 132 -16.79 1.73 -15.27
C ARG A 132 -16.81 3.25 -15.31
N SER A 133 -17.78 3.90 -14.67
CA SER A 133 -17.88 5.36 -14.61
C SER A 133 -16.65 5.99 -13.93
N PHE A 134 -16.14 5.36 -12.87
CA PHE A 134 -14.93 5.81 -12.18
C PHE A 134 -13.71 5.78 -13.11
N LEU A 135 -13.49 4.67 -13.82
CA LEU A 135 -12.43 4.57 -14.82
C LEU A 135 -12.58 5.62 -15.93
N GLN A 136 -13.79 5.84 -16.45
CA GLN A 136 -14.03 6.81 -17.52
C GLN A 136 -13.70 8.24 -17.11
N LYS A 137 -13.93 8.59 -15.83
CA LYS A 137 -13.61 9.91 -15.28
C LYS A 137 -12.11 10.12 -15.08
N HIS A 138 -11.35 9.06 -14.82
CA HIS A 138 -9.94 9.13 -14.40
C HIS A 138 -8.98 8.33 -15.31
N LYS A 139 -9.26 8.31 -16.63
CA LYS A 139 -8.54 7.46 -17.60
C LYS A 139 -7.03 7.67 -17.66
N ASP A 140 -6.56 8.85 -17.32
CA ASP A 140 -5.14 9.21 -17.42
C ASP A 140 -4.35 8.88 -16.15
N SER A 141 -5.02 8.75 -15.00
CA SER A 141 -4.34 8.53 -13.74
C SER A 141 -4.07 7.05 -13.49
N LEU A 142 -2.79 6.69 -13.37
CA LEU A 142 -2.35 5.32 -13.11
C LEU A 142 -3.08 4.67 -11.93
N MET A 143 -3.14 5.35 -10.79
CA MET A 143 -3.70 4.77 -9.57
C MET A 143 -5.22 4.57 -9.63
N HIS A 144 -5.93 5.41 -10.38
CA HIS A 144 -7.37 5.23 -10.61
C HIS A 144 -7.63 4.06 -11.56
N ARG A 145 -6.82 3.90 -12.62
CA ARG A 145 -6.89 2.72 -13.50
C ARG A 145 -6.60 1.44 -12.73
N ALA A 146 -5.57 1.44 -11.89
CA ALA A 146 -5.22 0.30 -11.05
C ALA A 146 -6.33 -0.06 -10.06
N ALA A 147 -6.96 0.94 -9.42
CA ALA A 147 -8.13 0.71 -8.57
C ALA A 147 -9.31 0.14 -9.36
N ALA A 148 -9.59 0.68 -10.55
CA ALA A 148 -10.67 0.19 -11.38
C ALA A 148 -10.43 -1.24 -11.88
N ALA A 149 -9.19 -1.57 -12.25
CA ALA A 149 -8.77 -2.92 -12.64
C ALA A 149 -8.94 -3.92 -11.50
N GLU A 150 -8.45 -3.57 -10.31
CA GLU A 150 -8.62 -4.39 -9.11
C GLU A 150 -10.11 -4.64 -8.81
N MET A 151 -10.92 -3.58 -8.86
CA MET A 151 -12.36 -3.69 -8.59
C MET A 151 -13.12 -4.43 -9.70
N LEU A 152 -12.66 -4.39 -10.95
CA LEU A 152 -13.20 -5.20 -12.03
C LEU A 152 -12.98 -6.68 -11.73
N TYR A 153 -11.75 -7.06 -11.35
CA TYR A 153 -11.44 -8.44 -10.99
C TYR A 153 -12.18 -8.92 -9.74
N VAL A 154 -12.37 -8.05 -8.74
CA VAL A 154 -13.16 -8.37 -7.53
C VAL A 154 -14.63 -8.65 -7.87
N LEU A 155 -15.23 -7.89 -8.79
CA LEU A 155 -16.63 -8.03 -9.18
C LEU A 155 -16.85 -9.14 -10.21
N GLU A 156 -15.92 -9.31 -11.15
CA GLU A 156 -16.00 -10.19 -12.32
C GLU A 156 -14.64 -10.91 -12.50
N PRO A 157 -14.37 -12.00 -11.75
CA PRO A 157 -13.08 -12.68 -11.77
C PRO A 157 -12.68 -13.26 -13.14
N ASP A 158 -13.67 -13.58 -13.98
CA ASP A 158 -13.50 -14.04 -15.36
C ASP A 158 -12.89 -12.96 -16.27
N LYS A 159 -12.99 -11.68 -15.89
CA LYS A 159 -12.44 -10.54 -16.63
C LYS A 159 -11.03 -10.14 -16.20
N LYS A 160 -10.26 -11.05 -15.58
CA LYS A 160 -8.87 -10.82 -15.18
C LYS A 160 -8.02 -10.23 -16.32
N ILE A 161 -8.13 -10.76 -17.53
CA ILE A 161 -7.36 -10.30 -18.69
C ILE A 161 -7.72 -8.84 -19.04
N GLU A 162 -9.01 -8.48 -18.98
CA GLU A 162 -9.46 -7.11 -19.19
C GLU A 162 -8.92 -6.17 -18.09
N ALA A 163 -8.96 -6.61 -16.82
CA ALA A 163 -8.40 -5.85 -15.70
C ALA A 163 -6.89 -5.57 -15.87
N ILE A 164 -6.10 -6.58 -16.26
CA ILE A 164 -4.67 -6.40 -16.55
C ILE A 164 -4.47 -5.43 -17.70
N LYS A 165 -5.27 -5.55 -18.77
CA LYS A 165 -5.20 -4.65 -19.92
C LYS A 165 -5.45 -3.20 -19.53
N LEU A 166 -6.37 -2.93 -18.58
CA LEU A 166 -6.58 -1.57 -18.06
C LEU A 166 -5.29 -0.98 -17.45
N ILE A 167 -4.46 -1.78 -16.80
CA ILE A 167 -3.17 -1.35 -16.26
C ILE A 167 -2.15 -1.18 -17.38
N ASP A 168 -2.03 -2.16 -18.29
CA ASP A 168 -1.07 -2.13 -19.39
C ASP A 168 -1.27 -0.94 -20.34
N ASP A 169 -2.53 -0.61 -20.65
CA ASP A 169 -2.92 0.51 -21.51
C ASP A 169 -2.68 1.89 -20.86
N SER A 170 -2.15 1.94 -19.63
CA SER A 170 -1.73 3.21 -19.01
C SER A 170 -0.50 3.78 -19.72
N ALA A 171 -0.40 5.11 -19.81
CA ALA A 171 0.73 5.80 -20.41
C ALA A 171 1.33 6.79 -19.41
N ASN A 172 2.66 6.79 -19.27
CA ASN A 172 3.36 7.74 -18.43
C ASN A 172 3.59 9.03 -19.24
N LYS A 173 2.76 10.03 -19.00
CA LYS A 173 2.79 11.31 -19.72
C LYS A 173 3.77 12.27 -19.05
N MET A 174 4.37 13.15 -19.84
CA MET A 174 5.12 14.28 -19.28
C MET A 174 4.15 15.34 -18.78
N VAL A 175 4.39 15.81 -17.56
CA VAL A 175 3.66 16.91 -16.95
C VAL A 175 4.61 18.09 -16.83
N ALA A 176 4.19 19.25 -17.32
CA ALA A 176 4.89 20.50 -17.06
C ALA A 176 4.79 20.78 -15.55
N LYS A 177 5.93 20.70 -14.85
CA LYS A 177 6.01 21.25 -13.49
C LYS A 177 6.49 22.69 -13.61
N ASP A 178 5.75 23.60 -13.00
CA ASP A 178 6.20 24.99 -12.81
C ASP A 178 7.42 24.98 -11.87
N GLY A 179 8.63 24.85 -12.43
CA GLY A 179 9.86 24.77 -11.65
C GLY A 179 11.12 24.48 -12.48
N ALA A 180 12.28 24.57 -11.82
CA ALA A 180 13.61 24.47 -12.44
C ALA A 180 13.96 23.07 -13.00
N LEU A 181 13.12 22.05 -12.77
CA LEU A 181 13.39 20.66 -13.13
C LEU A 181 12.80 20.24 -14.49
N GLY A 182 12.19 21.16 -15.23
CA GLY A 182 11.59 20.86 -16.53
C GLY A 182 10.40 19.89 -16.45
N PRO A 183 9.93 19.37 -17.59
CA PRO A 183 8.86 18.37 -17.63
C PRO A 183 9.30 17.07 -16.94
N VAL A 184 8.49 16.60 -16.00
CA VAL A 184 8.72 15.32 -15.30
C VAL A 184 7.61 14.35 -15.67
N LEU A 185 7.95 13.06 -15.72
CA LEU A 185 6.97 11.99 -15.85
C LEU A 185 5.94 12.05 -14.70
N GLU A 186 4.67 11.79 -15.01
CA GLU A 186 3.57 11.82 -14.04
C GLU A 186 3.71 10.73 -12.98
N TRP A 187 4.12 9.53 -13.39
CA TRP A 187 4.14 8.38 -12.50
C TRP A 187 5.22 8.51 -11.42
N SER A 188 4.83 8.24 -10.17
CA SER A 188 5.78 8.13 -9.07
C SER A 188 6.29 6.70 -8.92
N LEU A 189 7.53 6.56 -8.41
CA LEU A 189 8.10 5.25 -8.08
C LEU A 189 7.18 4.46 -7.12
N LYS A 190 6.61 5.15 -6.13
CA LYS A 190 5.71 4.55 -5.14
C LYS A 190 4.46 3.94 -5.81
N ASP A 191 3.87 4.65 -6.76
CA ASP A 191 2.67 4.20 -7.46
C ASP A 191 2.98 3.01 -8.37
N CYS A 192 4.09 3.06 -9.10
CA CYS A 192 4.53 1.94 -9.94
C CYS A 192 4.81 0.68 -9.10
N ILE A 193 5.41 0.82 -7.91
CA ILE A 193 5.62 -0.30 -6.98
C ILE A 193 4.28 -0.86 -6.50
N ALA A 194 3.32 0.01 -6.18
CA ALA A 194 1.98 -0.42 -5.77
C ALA A 194 1.28 -1.22 -6.88
N VAL A 195 1.39 -0.78 -8.14
CA VAL A 195 0.85 -1.50 -9.30
C VAL A 195 1.55 -2.84 -9.53
N HIS A 196 2.87 -2.90 -9.38
CA HIS A 196 3.61 -4.17 -9.46
C HIS A 196 3.12 -5.17 -8.41
N LYS A 197 2.98 -4.73 -7.15
CA LYS A 197 2.44 -5.55 -6.06
C LYS A 197 1.00 -5.99 -6.33
N LEU A 198 0.19 -5.14 -6.95
CA LEU A 198 -1.18 -5.49 -7.33
C LEU A 198 -1.19 -6.64 -8.36
N LEU A 199 -0.34 -6.57 -9.38
CA LEU A 199 -0.19 -7.62 -10.40
C LEU A 199 0.31 -8.94 -9.80
N GLU A 200 1.23 -8.88 -8.85
CA GLU A 200 1.82 -10.04 -8.18
C GLU A 200 0.87 -10.71 -7.17
N THR A 201 0.20 -9.91 -6.33
CA THR A 201 -0.48 -10.44 -5.13
C THR A 201 -2.00 -10.53 -5.27
N VAL A 202 -2.62 -9.70 -6.10
CA VAL A 202 -4.09 -9.65 -6.25
C VAL A 202 -4.53 -10.26 -7.57
N LEU A 203 -3.94 -9.79 -8.68
CA LEU A 203 -4.24 -10.34 -10.00
C LEU A 203 -3.48 -11.66 -10.24
N ILE A 204 -2.37 -11.88 -9.51
CA ILE A 204 -1.56 -13.12 -9.55
C ILE A 204 -1.21 -13.47 -10.99
N ASP A 205 -0.51 -12.55 -11.67
CA ASP A 205 -0.12 -12.69 -13.07
C ASP A 205 1.38 -12.43 -13.25
N PRO A 206 2.21 -13.48 -13.25
CA PRO A 206 3.66 -13.35 -13.32
C PRO A 206 4.15 -12.66 -14.61
N ASP A 207 3.49 -12.91 -15.73
CA ASP A 207 3.86 -12.35 -17.04
C ASP A 207 3.57 -10.85 -17.08
N ALA A 208 2.38 -10.42 -16.66
CA ALA A 208 2.05 -9.01 -16.55
C ALA A 208 2.92 -8.30 -15.51
N SER A 209 3.18 -8.93 -14.37
CA SER A 209 4.08 -8.39 -13.34
C SER A 209 5.50 -8.19 -13.89
N SER A 210 6.03 -9.16 -14.64
CA SER A 210 7.36 -9.07 -15.25
C SER A 210 7.43 -7.99 -16.33
N ARG A 211 6.44 -7.93 -17.22
CA ARG A 211 6.33 -6.86 -18.24
C ARG A 211 6.24 -5.47 -17.59
N TRP A 212 5.47 -5.34 -16.52
CA TRP A 212 5.36 -4.09 -15.76
C TRP A 212 6.67 -3.69 -15.10
N LYS A 213 7.38 -4.65 -14.47
CA LYS A 213 8.70 -4.44 -13.86
C LYS A 213 9.71 -3.94 -14.90
N ALA A 214 9.83 -4.62 -16.04
CA ALA A 214 10.72 -4.23 -17.14
C ALA A 214 10.40 -2.81 -17.65
N ARG A 215 9.12 -2.50 -17.88
CA ARG A 215 8.68 -1.17 -18.29
C ARG A 215 9.02 -0.09 -17.26
N CYS A 216 8.87 -0.37 -15.97
CA CYS A 216 9.20 0.58 -14.92
C CYS A 216 10.71 0.78 -14.74
N ALA A 217 11.54 -0.22 -15.07
CA ALA A 217 12.99 -0.09 -15.03
C ALA A 217 13.51 1.01 -15.97
N GLU A 218 12.85 1.19 -17.13
CA GLU A 218 13.13 2.28 -18.08
C GLU A 218 12.82 3.67 -17.49
N TYR A 219 11.70 3.80 -16.77
CA TYR A 219 11.30 5.07 -16.16
C TYR A 219 12.07 5.40 -14.87
N PHE A 220 12.58 4.38 -14.17
CA PHE A 220 13.30 4.54 -12.91
C PHE A 220 14.69 3.85 -12.95
N PRO A 221 15.67 4.40 -13.70
CA PRO A 221 16.98 3.76 -13.89
C PRO A 221 17.76 3.46 -12.61
N PHE A 222 17.49 4.19 -11.52
CA PHE A 222 18.19 4.02 -10.24
C PHE A 222 17.42 3.13 -9.23
N SER A 223 16.21 2.68 -9.57
CA SER A 223 15.39 1.88 -8.67
C SER A 223 15.98 0.49 -8.46
N THR A 224 16.30 0.15 -7.20
CA THR A 224 16.67 -1.21 -6.81
C THR A 224 15.49 -2.18 -6.89
N TYR A 225 14.27 -1.68 -6.71
CA TYR A 225 13.07 -2.52 -6.78
C TYR A 225 12.78 -3.01 -8.21
N PHE A 226 12.99 -2.14 -9.19
CA PHE A 226 12.78 -2.46 -10.60
C PHE A 226 14.05 -2.91 -11.33
N GLU A 227 15.20 -3.00 -10.63
CA GLU A 227 16.49 -3.35 -11.22
C GLU A 227 16.84 -2.45 -12.41
N GLY A 228 16.66 -1.13 -12.24
CA GLY A 228 17.02 -0.16 -13.26
C GLY A 228 18.52 -0.21 -13.61
N ILE A 229 18.87 0.17 -14.84
CA ILE A 229 20.23 0.05 -15.41
C ILE A 229 21.35 0.74 -14.60
N HIS A 230 21.00 1.73 -13.77
CA HIS A 230 21.93 2.48 -12.92
C HIS A 230 21.76 2.14 -11.43
N SER A 231 21.01 1.08 -11.12
CA SER A 231 20.80 0.62 -9.75
C SER A 231 21.98 -0.19 -9.25
N SER A 232 22.26 -0.10 -7.95
CA SER A 232 23.27 -0.95 -7.29
C SER A 232 22.95 -2.45 -7.37
N ALA A 233 21.68 -2.81 -7.62
CA ALA A 233 21.30 -4.20 -7.90
C ALA A 233 21.91 -4.73 -9.21
N MET A 234 22.10 -3.87 -10.22
CA MET A 234 22.65 -4.24 -11.53
C MET A 234 24.19 -4.28 -11.54
N SER A 235 24.86 -3.45 -10.73
CA SER A 235 26.33 -3.49 -10.60
C SER A 235 26.86 -4.82 -10.04
N HIS A 236 26.03 -5.57 -9.32
CA HIS A 236 26.35 -6.94 -8.89
C HIS A 236 26.29 -7.96 -10.04
N LEU A 237 25.50 -7.70 -11.09
CA LEU A 237 25.39 -8.58 -12.25
C LEU A 237 26.55 -8.37 -13.23
N GLU A 238 26.93 -7.11 -13.49
CA GLU A 238 28.09 -6.78 -14.34
C GLU A 238 29.44 -7.23 -13.76
N SER A 239 29.54 -7.32 -12.43
CA SER A 239 30.72 -7.87 -11.76
C SER A 239 30.77 -9.41 -11.76
N LEU A 240 29.63 -10.09 -11.92
CA LEU A 240 29.59 -11.54 -12.15
C LEU A 240 29.85 -11.91 -13.62
N GLU A 241 29.36 -11.13 -14.58
CA GLU A 241 29.55 -11.43 -16.01
C GLU A 241 30.96 -11.11 -16.54
N ASN A 242 31.69 -10.18 -15.91
CA ASN A 242 33.09 -9.91 -16.23
C ASN A 242 34.09 -10.84 -15.51
N GLY A 243 33.61 -11.81 -14.72
CA GLY A 243 34.41 -12.77 -13.97
C GLY A 243 34.75 -14.05 -14.76
N GLY A 244 35.40 -13.92 -15.92
CA GLY A 244 35.97 -15.05 -16.64
C GLY A 244 37.06 -15.74 -15.81
N ILE A 245 36.86 -17.03 -15.53
CA ILE A 245 37.73 -17.91 -14.74
C ILE A 245 39.09 -18.13 -15.41
N VAL A 246 40.19 -17.94 -14.66
CA VAL A 246 41.34 -18.87 -14.64
C VAL A 246 41.75 -19.12 -13.17
N HIS A 247 41.86 -20.41 -12.85
CA HIS A 247 42.06 -21.09 -11.56
C HIS A 247 43.11 -20.54 -10.58
N ALA A 248 42.84 -20.70 -9.27
CA ALA A 248 43.56 -21.65 -8.41
C ALA A 248 42.81 -21.86 -7.07
N GLU A 249 42.66 -23.13 -6.70
CA GLU A 249 42.11 -23.61 -5.42
C GLU A 249 42.99 -23.17 -4.24
N THR A 250 42.39 -22.70 -3.14
CA THR A 250 42.80 -23.13 -1.78
C THR A 250 41.66 -22.93 -0.79
N GLU A 251 41.52 -23.90 0.08
CA GLU A 251 40.47 -24.16 1.06
C GLU A 251 40.35 -23.14 2.21
N THR A 252 39.10 -22.97 2.65
CA THR A 252 38.63 -22.80 4.05
C THR A 252 39.10 -21.61 4.90
N ARG A 253 38.15 -20.76 5.31
CA ARG A 253 37.57 -20.68 6.68
C ARG A 253 36.82 -19.37 6.90
N ASP A 254 35.81 -19.46 7.76
CA ASP A 254 34.89 -18.42 8.24
C ASP A 254 35.52 -17.05 8.54
N ALA A 255 34.85 -15.98 8.11
CA ALA A 255 34.84 -14.72 8.87
C ALA A 255 33.72 -13.77 8.39
N ASN A 256 32.64 -13.74 9.17
CA ASN A 256 31.92 -12.57 9.65
C ASN A 256 32.10 -11.24 8.90
N ILE A 257 30.94 -10.78 8.39
CA ILE A 257 30.45 -9.41 8.37
C ILE A 257 31.22 -8.48 9.32
N LEU A 258 31.96 -7.51 8.78
CA LEU A 258 32.44 -6.39 9.57
C LEU A 258 32.15 -5.06 8.87
N ASN A 259 31.11 -4.48 9.44
CA ASN A 259 30.64 -3.10 9.44
C ASN A 259 31.77 -2.06 9.36
N GLY A 260 31.46 -0.95 8.70
CA GLY A 260 32.38 0.15 8.45
C GLY A 260 32.99 0.76 9.71
N LYS A 261 34.21 1.27 9.56
CA LYS A 261 34.80 2.20 10.53
C LYS A 261 35.58 3.28 9.80
N LEU A 262 34.95 4.45 9.70
CA LEU A 262 35.58 5.72 9.38
C LEU A 262 36.24 6.27 10.66
N HIS A 263 37.50 6.68 10.55
CA HIS A 263 38.30 7.61 11.39
C HIS A 263 39.77 7.14 11.31
N SER A 264 40.82 7.95 11.17
CA SER A 264 41.01 9.40 11.17
C SER A 264 42.48 9.71 10.85
N PHE A 265 42.70 10.78 10.09
CA PHE A 265 43.81 11.76 10.15
C PHE A 265 45.23 11.40 10.65
N LYS A 266 46.19 11.74 9.77
CA LYS A 266 47.47 12.49 9.94
C LYS A 266 48.72 11.83 10.53
N GLN A 267 49.81 12.01 9.76
CA GLN A 267 51.24 12.15 10.13
C GLN A 267 51.92 10.89 10.71
N LEU A 268 53.04 10.38 10.19
CA LEU A 268 54.36 11.00 9.99
C LEU A 268 55.28 10.09 9.13
N ALA A 269 56.35 10.69 8.61
CA ALA A 269 57.39 10.17 7.70
C ALA A 269 58.16 8.92 8.19
N ILE A 270 58.68 8.12 7.25
CA ILE A 270 60.09 8.14 6.79
C ILE A 270 60.08 8.12 5.25
#